data_AF-A0A419VWJ8-F1
#
_entry.id   AF-A0A419VWJ8-F1
#
_cell.length_a   1.000
_cell.length_b   1.000
_cell.length_c   1.000
_cell.angle_alpha   90.00
_cell.angle_beta   90.00
_cell.angle_gamma   90.00
#
_symmetry.space_group_name_H-M   'P 1'
#
loop_
_entity.id
_entity.type
_entity.pdbx_description
1 polymer ?
#
loop_
_entity_poly.entity_id
_entity_poly.type
_entity_poly.pdbx_seq_one_letter_code
_entity_poly.pdbx_strand_id
1 'polypeptide(L)'
;MKLLNFTEGKGARRGVNEDIIQLVSCPTNGSVCTQNLCEINRLLSTAQQSRFTKEYGRSIYKMKEALAVADDIKVERCANCAALFRKTILSSMDNVKEELEEMSKGYFKTRYRESYKQVSVMVAELKQSRSLA
;
A
#
# COMPACT_ATOMS: atom_id res chain seq x y z
N MET A 1 -13.38 -4.98 -15.45
CA MET A 1 -12.35 -4.53 -14.47
C MET A 1 -11.44 -5.70 -14.19
N LYS A 2 -10.18 -5.67 -14.63
CA LYS A 2 -9.20 -6.72 -14.32
C LYS A 2 -8.58 -6.42 -12.95
N LEU A 3 -9.04 -7.13 -11.93
CA LEU A 3 -8.31 -7.30 -10.69
C LEU A 3 -7.06 -8.11 -11.04
N LEU A 4 -5.87 -7.59 -10.73
CA LEU A 4 -4.62 -8.30 -11.02
C LEU A 4 -4.56 -9.55 -10.13
N ASN A 5 -4.71 -10.71 -10.76
CA ASN A 5 -4.44 -12.01 -10.17
C ASN A 5 -2.93 -12.14 -9.97
N PHE A 6 -2.50 -12.27 -8.71
CA PHE A 6 -1.13 -12.59 -8.36
C PHE A 6 -0.93 -14.10 -8.54
N THR A 7 -0.35 -14.52 -9.66
CA THR A 7 0.21 -15.87 -9.78
C THR A 7 1.64 -15.87 -9.30
N GLU A 8 1.90 -16.66 -8.25
CA GLU A 8 3.23 -17.00 -7.79
C GLU A 8 4.05 -17.62 -8.92
N GLY A 9 5.02 -16.86 -9.43
CA GLY A 9 5.97 -17.33 -10.44
C GLY A 9 7.39 -17.20 -9.92
N LYS A 10 7.95 -18.30 -9.41
CA LYS A 10 9.39 -18.46 -9.14
C LYS A 10 10.16 -18.07 -10.42
N GLY A 11 10.81 -16.90 -10.41
CA GLY A 11 11.70 -16.47 -11.51
C GLY A 11 11.34 -15.15 -12.22
N ALA A 12 10.30 -14.41 -11.81
CA ALA A 12 10.02 -13.11 -12.42
C ALA A 12 10.98 -12.01 -11.94
N ARG A 13 12.11 -11.82 -12.62
CA ARG A 13 12.66 -10.47 -12.79
C ARG A 13 11.70 -9.72 -13.72
N ARG A 14 10.66 -9.07 -13.16
CA ARG A 14 9.72 -8.27 -13.94
C ARG A 14 9.54 -6.89 -13.34
N GLY A 15 9.99 -5.91 -14.11
CA GLY A 15 9.47 -4.54 -14.16
C GLY A 15 9.80 -3.65 -12.97
N VAL A 16 10.94 -2.96 -13.03
CA VAL A 16 11.21 -1.79 -12.18
C VAL A 16 10.28 -0.60 -12.52
N ASN A 17 9.39 -0.72 -13.51
CA ASN A 17 8.69 0.42 -14.15
C ASN A 17 7.20 0.16 -14.48
N GLU A 18 6.46 -0.60 -13.69
CA GLU A 18 4.99 -0.55 -13.76
C GLU A 18 4.46 0.15 -12.51
N ASP A 19 3.90 1.34 -12.70
CA ASP A 19 3.25 2.11 -11.65
C ASP A 19 2.16 1.27 -10.96
N ILE A 20 2.27 1.12 -9.64
CA ILE A 20 1.34 0.33 -8.82
C ILE A 20 -0.08 0.91 -8.89
N ILE A 21 -0.18 2.25 -8.99
CA ILE A 21 -1.43 2.96 -9.22
C ILE A 21 -1.35 3.64 -10.58
N GLN A 22 -2.32 3.35 -11.45
CA GLN A 22 -2.53 4.06 -12.70
C GLN A 22 -3.77 4.96 -12.60
N LEU A 23 -3.63 6.25 -12.95
CA LEU A 23 -4.75 7.17 -13.04
C LEU A 23 -5.51 6.96 -14.35
N VAL A 24 -6.57 6.15 -14.31
CA VAL A 24 -7.39 5.86 -15.51
C VAL A 24 -8.46 6.94 -15.75
N SER A 25 -8.85 7.68 -14.72
CA SER A 25 -9.93 8.68 -14.80
C SER A 25 -9.73 9.81 -13.78
N CYS A 26 -8.85 10.76 -14.11
CA CYS A 26 -8.71 12.00 -13.36
C CYS A 26 -9.45 13.14 -14.09
N PRO A 27 -10.43 13.83 -13.45
CA PRO A 27 -11.17 14.94 -14.07
C PRO A 27 -10.29 16.11 -14.53
N THR A 28 -9.10 16.27 -13.94
CA THR A 28 -8.13 17.32 -14.26
C THR A 28 -6.95 16.80 -15.09
N ASN A 29 -7.13 15.66 -15.75
CA ASN A 29 -6.10 14.97 -16.54
C ASN A 29 -4.82 14.65 -15.75
N GLY A 30 -4.95 14.49 -14.43
CA GLY A 30 -3.85 14.16 -13.53
C GLY A 30 -2.95 15.33 -13.14
N SER A 31 -3.02 16.49 -13.81
CA SER A 31 -2.06 17.60 -13.65
C SER A 31 -1.77 18.00 -12.18
N VAL A 32 -2.80 17.99 -11.33
CA VAL A 32 -2.69 18.37 -9.91
C VAL A 32 -2.26 17.22 -9.02
N CYS A 33 -2.72 15.99 -9.29
CA CYS A 33 -2.42 14.82 -8.47
C CYS A 33 -1.23 13.99 -8.95
N THR A 34 -0.62 14.32 -10.10
CA THR A 34 0.50 13.56 -10.69
C THR A 34 1.70 13.55 -9.75
N GLN A 35 2.04 14.68 -9.12
CA GLN A 35 3.16 14.71 -8.18
C GLN A 35 2.93 13.80 -6.97
N ASN A 36 1.72 13.85 -6.40
CA ASN A 36 1.33 12.96 -5.30
C ASN A 36 1.27 11.50 -5.76
N LEU A 37 0.78 11.22 -6.97
CA LEU A 37 0.78 9.88 -7.57
C LEU A 37 2.19 9.33 -7.70
N CYS A 38 3.12 10.10 -8.28
CA CYS A 38 4.51 9.69 -8.45
C CYS A 38 5.14 9.35 -7.10
N GLU A 39 4.93 10.20 -6.08
CA GLU A 39 5.47 9.96 -4.76
C GLU A 39 4.85 8.73 -4.09
N ILE A 40 3.53 8.56 -4.19
CA ILE A 40 2.82 7.39 -3.67
C ILE A 40 3.32 6.11 -4.36
N ASN A 41 3.45 6.09 -5.69
CA ASN A 41 3.96 4.95 -6.43
C ASN A 41 5.41 4.63 -6.03
N ARG A 42 6.26 5.63 -5.84
CA ARG A 42 7.64 5.46 -5.37
C ARG A 42 7.68 4.83 -3.97
N LEU A 43 6.83 5.29 -3.05
CA LEU A 43 6.73 4.76 -1.69
C LEU A 43 6.19 3.32 -1.69
N LEU A 44 5.16 3.03 -2.49
CA LEU A 44 4.61 1.68 -2.63
C LEU A 44 5.61 0.70 -3.28
N SER A 45 6.35 1.15 -4.29
CA SER A 45 7.42 0.35 -4.91
C SER A 45 8.53 0.02 -3.90
N THR A 46 8.95 1.01 -3.10
CA THR A 46 9.91 0.81 -2.01
C THR A 46 9.36 -0.15 -0.94
N ALA A 47 8.08 -0.02 -0.59
CA ALA A 47 7.41 -0.90 0.35
C ALA A 47 7.40 -2.35 -0.16
N GLN A 48 7.14 -2.54 -1.46
CA GLN A 48 7.13 -3.85 -2.10
C GLN A 48 8.54 -4.47 -2.14
N GLN A 49 9.58 -3.68 -2.45
CA GLN A 49 10.96 -4.16 -2.39
C GLN A 49 11.37 -4.56 -0.96
N SER A 50 10.95 -3.79 0.03
CA SER A 50 11.18 -4.09 1.45
C SER A 50 10.44 -5.38 1.87
N ARG A 51 9.22 -5.61 1.34
CA ARG A 51 8.47 -6.85 1.54
C ARG A 51 9.21 -8.06 0.98
N PHE A 52 9.74 -7.97 -0.25
CA PHE A 52 10.51 -9.06 -0.87
C PHE A 52 11.79 -9.42 -0.11
N THR A 53 12.43 -8.42 0.51
CA THR A 53 13.61 -8.61 1.37
C THR A 53 13.26 -8.98 2.81
N LYS A 54 11.96 -9.18 3.11
CA LYS A 54 11.40 -9.50 4.44
C LYS A 54 11.65 -8.41 5.50
N GLU A 55 11.95 -7.19 5.07
CA GLU A 55 11.99 -5.98 5.91
C GLU A 55 10.57 -5.42 6.12
N TYR A 56 9.68 -6.23 6.72
CA TYR A 56 8.25 -5.86 6.83
C TYR A 56 8.02 -4.57 7.62
N GLY A 57 8.81 -4.27 8.65
CA GLY A 57 8.70 -3.01 9.38
C GLY A 57 8.94 -1.79 8.46
N ARG A 58 9.94 -1.87 7.58
CA ARG A 58 10.20 -0.84 6.57
C ARG A 58 9.09 -0.77 5.53
N SER A 59 8.57 -1.91 5.10
CA SER A 59 7.44 -2.00 4.17
C SER A 59 6.20 -1.28 4.73
N ILE A 60 5.83 -1.58 5.98
CA ILE A 60 4.71 -0.97 6.70
C ILE A 60 4.92 0.53 6.85
N TYR A 61 6.12 0.96 7.24
CA TYR A 61 6.47 2.37 7.38
C TYR A 61 6.30 3.14 6.07
N LYS A 62 6.76 2.58 4.93
CA LYS A 62 6.61 3.21 3.61
C LYS A 62 5.15 3.30 3.15
N MET A 63 4.34 2.29 3.46
CA MET A 63 2.88 2.37 3.21
C MET A 63 2.20 3.44 4.07
N LYS A 64 2.64 3.63 5.31
CA LYS A 64 2.16 4.73 6.17
C LYS A 64 2.49 6.11 5.59
N GLU A 65 3.73 6.30 5.12
CA GLU A 65 4.13 7.53 4.44
C GLU A 65 3.28 7.78 3.19
N ALA A 66 3.04 6.75 2.37
CA ALA A 66 2.20 6.87 1.19
C ALA A 66 0.77 7.29 1.54
N LEU A 67 0.26 6.79 2.66
CA LEU A 67 -1.07 7.14 3.14
C LEU A 67 -1.16 8.58 3.62
N ALA A 68 -0.14 9.06 4.34
CA ALA A 68 -0.06 10.46 4.75
C ALA A 68 -0.08 11.39 3.53
N VAL A 69 0.69 11.08 2.48
CA VAL A 69 0.67 11.83 1.21
C VAL A 69 -0.73 11.83 0.59
N ALA A 70 -1.44 10.70 0.62
CA ALA A 70 -2.80 10.61 0.10
C ALA A 70 -3.82 11.38 0.96
N ASP A 71 -3.63 11.43 2.29
CA ASP A 71 -4.49 12.16 3.23
C ASP A 71 -4.29 13.68 3.13
N ASP A 72 -3.09 14.14 2.78
CA ASP A 72 -2.77 15.56 2.56
C ASP A 72 -3.34 16.13 1.25
N ILE A 73 -3.93 15.31 0.37
CA ILE A 73 -4.63 15.76 -0.83
C ILE A 73 -5.95 16.43 -0.43
N LYS A 74 -5.90 17.74 -0.18
CA LYS A 74 -7.05 18.59 0.21
C LYS A 74 -7.81 19.21 -0.96
N VAL A 75 -7.32 19.07 -2.19
CA VAL A 75 -7.93 19.69 -3.36
C VAL A 75 -9.20 18.92 -3.74
N GLU A 76 -10.36 19.56 -3.68
CA GLU A 76 -11.67 18.95 -3.99
C GLU A 76 -11.68 18.22 -5.35
N ARG A 77 -11.02 18.81 -6.36
CA ARG A 77 -10.90 18.23 -7.71
C ARG A 77 -10.11 16.91 -7.76
N CYS A 78 -9.35 16.59 -6.72
CA CYS A 78 -8.56 15.37 -6.59
C CYS A 78 -9.13 14.40 -5.54
N ALA A 79 -10.31 14.66 -4.97
CA ALA A 79 -10.90 13.81 -3.92
C ALA A 79 -11.04 12.34 -4.36
N ASN A 80 -11.47 12.09 -5.60
CA ASN A 80 -11.59 10.75 -6.15
C ASN A 80 -10.23 10.06 -6.33
N CYS A 81 -9.19 10.80 -6.72
CA CYS A 81 -7.84 10.26 -6.82
C CYS A 81 -7.31 9.91 -5.43
N ALA A 82 -7.50 10.80 -4.45
CA ALA A 82 -7.10 10.55 -3.07
C ALA A 82 -7.80 9.31 -2.49
N ALA A 83 -9.11 9.15 -2.73
CA ALA A 83 -9.86 7.97 -2.34
C ALA A 83 -9.32 6.69 -2.99
N LEU A 84 -9.01 6.72 -4.29
CA LEU A 84 -8.37 5.60 -4.99
C LEU A 84 -7.02 5.25 -4.37
N PHE A 85 -6.16 6.25 -4.14
CA PHE A 85 -4.83 6.04 -3.58
C PHE A 85 -4.90 5.39 -2.21
N ARG A 86 -5.73 5.96 -1.33
CA ARG A 86 -6.01 5.43 0.00
C ARG A 86 -6.50 3.99 -0.05
N LYS A 87 -7.42 3.66 -0.95
CA LYS A 87 -7.95 2.30 -1.11
C LYS A 87 -6.86 1.32 -1.52
N THR A 88 -6.02 1.69 -2.49
CA THR A 88 -4.92 0.82 -2.96
C THR A 88 -3.86 0.60 -1.89
N ILE A 89 -3.49 1.66 -1.14
CA ILE A 89 -2.54 1.56 -0.04
C ILE A 89 -3.08 0.63 1.05
N LEU A 90 -4.35 0.81 1.47
CA LEU A 90 -4.97 -0.07 2.47
C LEU A 90 -5.03 -1.53 2.01
N SER A 91 -5.41 -1.78 0.76
CA SER A 91 -5.42 -3.14 0.22
C SER A 91 -4.02 -3.76 0.24
N SER A 92 -2.98 -2.96 -0.03
CA SER A 92 -1.58 -3.41 0.06
C SER A 92 -1.17 -3.77 1.50
N MET A 93 -1.63 -2.99 2.48
CA MET A 93 -1.41 -3.26 3.90
C MET A 93 -2.15 -4.49 4.38
N ASP A 94 -3.40 -4.70 3.96
CA ASP A 94 -4.18 -5.91 4.27
C ASP A 94 -3.46 -7.16 3.71
N ASN A 95 -2.93 -7.10 2.48
CA ASN A 95 -2.14 -8.19 1.89
C ASN A 95 -0.85 -8.50 2.68
N VAL A 96 -0.18 -7.49 3.23
CA VAL A 96 1.01 -7.68 4.08
C VAL A 96 0.62 -8.23 5.45
N LYS A 97 -0.52 -7.82 6.00
CA LYS A 97 -1.07 -8.36 7.24
C LYS A 97 -1.37 -9.85 7.11
N GLU A 98 -2.05 -10.26 6.04
CA GLU A 98 -2.34 -11.68 5.77
C GLU A 98 -1.07 -12.51 5.65
N GLU A 99 -0.07 -12.04 4.91
CA GLU A 99 1.22 -12.73 4.80
C GLU A 99 1.93 -12.86 6.16
N LEU A 100 1.98 -11.78 6.93
CA LEU A 100 2.58 -11.78 8.26
C LEU A 100 1.83 -12.70 9.22
N GLU A 101 0.50 -12.79 9.09
CA GLU A 101 -0.32 -13.71 9.86
C GLU A 101 0.10 -15.17 9.60
N GLU A 102 0.19 -15.55 8.34
CA GLU A 102 0.61 -16.90 7.94
C GLU A 102 2.04 -17.20 8.39
N MET A 103 2.95 -16.24 8.25
CA MET A 103 4.32 -16.38 8.72
C MET A 103 4.43 -16.45 10.25
N SER A 104 3.44 -15.93 10.98
CA SER A 104 3.39 -15.96 12.44
C SER A 104 2.79 -17.25 13.01
N LYS A 105 2.09 -18.06 12.20
CA LYS A 105 1.46 -19.33 12.62
C LYS A 105 2.43 -20.53 12.67
N GLY A 106 3.66 -20.39 12.15
CA GLY A 106 4.66 -21.48 12.08
C GLY A 106 5.81 -21.42 13.10
N TYR A 107 6.83 -22.28 12.92
CA TYR A 107 8.01 -22.38 13.81
C TYR A 107 8.80 -21.07 14.00
N PHE A 108 8.66 -20.10 13.08
CA PHE A 108 9.28 -18.77 13.15
C PHE A 108 8.37 -17.68 13.76
N LYS A 109 7.36 -18.08 14.55
CA LYS A 109 6.33 -17.18 15.12
C LYS A 109 6.88 -15.90 15.76
N THR A 110 8.05 -15.95 16.38
CA THR A 110 8.59 -14.84 17.17
C THR A 110 9.19 -13.73 16.32
N ARG A 111 9.72 -14.05 15.12
CA ARG A 111 10.42 -13.07 14.27
C ARG A 111 9.48 -12.03 13.65
N TYR A 112 8.26 -12.44 13.31
CA TYR A 112 7.31 -11.60 12.55
C TYR A 112 6.14 -11.08 13.38
N ARG A 113 6.01 -11.52 14.64
CA ARG A 113 4.92 -11.14 15.54
C ARG A 113 4.82 -9.63 15.74
N GLU A 114 5.94 -8.94 15.88
CA GLU A 114 5.95 -7.50 16.11
C GLU A 114 5.49 -6.74 14.86
N SER A 115 6.01 -7.09 13.69
CA SER A 115 5.52 -6.54 12.41
C SER A 115 4.03 -6.83 12.18
N TYR A 116 3.56 -8.03 12.53
CA TYR A 116 2.14 -8.40 12.46
C TYR A 116 1.29 -7.52 13.38
N LYS A 117 1.73 -7.30 14.62
CA LYS A 117 1.05 -6.42 15.58
C LYS A 117 0.99 -4.98 15.06
N GLN A 118 2.11 -4.46 14.56
CA GLN A 118 2.20 -3.10 14.02
C GLN A 118 1.24 -2.89 12.84
N VAL A 119 1.25 -3.79 11.85
CA VAL A 119 0.33 -3.66 10.70
C VAL A 119 -1.12 -3.85 11.12
N SER A 120 -1.40 -4.73 12.09
CA SER A 120 -2.76 -4.97 12.57
C SER A 120 -3.35 -3.76 13.30
N VAL A 121 -2.57 -3.11 14.16
CA VAL A 121 -2.97 -1.86 14.83
C VAL A 121 -3.24 -0.79 13.78
N MET A 122 -2.32 -0.60 12.84
CA MET A 122 -2.44 0.45 11.83
C MET A 122 -3.66 0.23 10.92
N VAL A 123 -3.89 -0.99 10.45
CA VAL A 123 -5.09 -1.33 9.66
C VAL A 123 -6.37 -1.09 10.46
N ALA A 124 -6.38 -1.39 11.76
CA ALA A 124 -7.54 -1.17 12.62
C ALA A 124 -7.81 0.34 12.85
N GLU A 125 -6.79 1.12 13.17
CA GLU A 125 -6.87 2.58 13.35
C GLU A 125 -7.40 3.26 12.08
N LEU A 126 -6.90 2.85 10.91
CA LEU A 126 -7.29 3.40 9.62
C LEU A 126 -8.71 3.00 9.18
N LYS A 127 -9.19 1.84 9.63
CA LYS A 127 -10.58 1.41 9.41
C LYS A 127 -11.53 2.16 10.35
N GLN A 128 -11.15 2.38 11.61
CA GLN A 128 -11.93 3.13 12.59
C GLN A 128 -12.04 4.62 12.26
N SER A 129 -10.94 5.27 11.85
CA SER A 129 -10.96 6.68 11.49
C SER A 129 -11.83 6.99 10.27
N ARG A 130 -12.21 5.97 9.50
CA ARG A 130 -13.00 6.07 8.27
C ARG A 130 -14.42 5.54 8.38
N SER A 131 -14.77 4.84 9.46
CA SER A 131 -16.17 4.54 9.79
C SER A 131 -16.90 5.71 10.47
N LEU A 132 -16.17 6.79 10.76
CA LEU A 132 -16.65 8.00 11.44
C LEU A 132 -16.63 9.25 10.53
N ALA A 133 -16.35 9.09 9.24
CA ALA A 133 -16.35 10.15 8.21
C ALA A 133 -17.32 9.78 7.09
#